data_AF-A0A1H7QEV0-F1
#
_entry.id   AF-A0A1H7QEV0-F1
#
_cell.length_a   1.000
_cell.length_b   1.000
_cell.length_c   1.000
_cell.angle_alpha   90.00
_cell.angle_beta   90.00
_cell.angle_gamma   90.00
#
_symmetry.space_group_name_H-M   'P 1'
#
loop_
_entity.id
_entity.type
_entity.pdbx_description
1 polymer ?
#
loop_
_entity_poly.entity_id
_entity_poly.type
_entity_poly.pdbx_seq_one_letter_code
_entity_poly.pdbx_strand_id
1 'polypeptide(L)'
;MKEKKINRFTNRYTLSKTLQFQLLPICKTEENFEKKQLLEDDDKRSTDYKAVKKIIDDYHKHYINSRLAEIKNIDITDYADLYFKANKDLKDKKTMKQLEDGLRKIIADALTKDDCYAKIFKKELFSEILPEYFDEDQNKKQLISEFKNWVTYFQGFFENRNNLYTAEEKSTAIAYRCINDNLPKFLDNCRSYRMIKEALSQSDLDVLSHTLTSVLSLEGIISMIL
;
A
#
# COMPACT_ATOMS: atom_id res chain seq x y z
N MET A 1 -19.48 -45.13 -29.06
CA MET A 1 -19.82 -43.69 -29.16
C MET A 1 -18.54 -42.87 -29.03
N LYS A 2 -18.26 -41.96 -29.98
CA LYS A 2 -17.07 -41.08 -29.88
C LYS A 2 -17.23 -40.12 -28.70
N GLU A 3 -16.22 -40.03 -27.86
CA GLU A 3 -16.18 -39.14 -26.72
C GLU A 3 -16.32 -37.67 -27.18
N LYS A 4 -17.25 -36.92 -26.58
CA LYS A 4 -17.46 -35.51 -26.91
C LYS A 4 -16.28 -34.69 -26.38
N LYS A 5 -15.80 -33.72 -27.18
CA LYS A 5 -14.66 -32.84 -26.82
C LYS A 5 -14.83 -32.17 -25.44
N ILE A 6 -16.06 -31.87 -25.03
CA ILE A 6 -16.38 -31.23 -23.74
C ILE A 6 -16.00 -32.08 -22.52
N ASN A 7 -16.00 -33.40 -22.65
CA ASN A 7 -15.66 -34.32 -21.55
C ASN A 7 -14.18 -34.19 -21.14
N ARG A 8 -13.34 -33.61 -22.00
CA ARG A 8 -11.95 -33.31 -21.70
C ARG A 8 -11.78 -32.09 -20.79
N PHE A 9 -12.82 -31.36 -20.41
CA PHE A 9 -12.70 -30.14 -19.59
C PHE A 9 -13.14 -30.31 -18.13
N THR A 10 -13.24 -31.54 -17.63
CA THR A 10 -13.52 -31.83 -16.23
C THR A 10 -12.24 -31.95 -15.40
N ASN A 11 -12.31 -31.59 -14.11
CA ASN A 11 -11.21 -31.70 -13.14
C ASN A 11 -9.87 -31.07 -13.58
N ARG A 12 -9.92 -29.88 -14.20
CA ARG A 12 -8.73 -29.20 -14.73
C ARG A 12 -8.02 -28.30 -13.73
N TYR A 13 -8.77 -27.71 -12.82
CA TYR A 13 -8.27 -26.81 -11.79
C TYR A 13 -9.25 -26.76 -10.63
N THR A 14 -8.75 -26.39 -9.46
CA THR A 14 -9.55 -26.25 -8.24
C THR A 14 -10.32 -24.93 -8.25
N LEU A 15 -11.54 -24.96 -7.71
CA LEU A 15 -12.41 -23.81 -7.57
C LEU A 15 -12.89 -23.74 -6.12
N SER A 16 -12.67 -22.62 -5.46
CA SER A 16 -13.25 -22.35 -4.14
C SER A 16 -14.66 -21.77 -4.28
N LYS A 17 -15.62 -22.34 -3.55
CA LYS A 17 -17.00 -21.85 -3.48
C LYS A 17 -17.43 -21.75 -2.02
N THR A 18 -18.13 -20.67 -1.68
CA THR A 18 -18.69 -20.48 -0.34
C THR A 18 -20.18 -20.79 -0.38
N LEU A 19 -20.63 -21.74 0.44
CA LEU A 19 -22.05 -22.04 0.64
C LEU A 19 -22.53 -21.29 1.87
N GLN A 20 -23.66 -20.59 1.77
CA GLN A 20 -24.26 -19.83 2.86
C GLN A 20 -25.59 -20.48 3.25
N PHE A 21 -25.78 -20.69 4.56
CA PHE A 21 -26.97 -21.32 5.12
C PHE A 21 -27.51 -20.47 6.26
N GLN A 22 -28.82 -20.53 6.47
CA GLN A 22 -29.45 -19.98 7.65
C GLN A 22 -29.15 -20.86 8.86
N LEU A 23 -28.79 -20.23 9.98
CA LEU A 23 -28.64 -20.89 11.27
C LEU A 23 -29.91 -20.66 12.09
N LEU A 24 -30.66 -21.73 12.35
CA LEU A 24 -31.86 -21.70 13.19
C LEU A 24 -31.49 -22.14 14.62
N PRO A 25 -31.69 -21.30 15.66
CA PRO A 25 -31.43 -21.71 17.03
C PRO A 25 -32.41 -22.82 17.45
N ILE A 26 -31.91 -23.82 18.19
CA ILE A 26 -32.69 -24.98 18.64
C ILE A 26 -32.73 -24.99 20.17
N CYS A 27 -33.87 -25.38 20.74
CA CYS A 27 -34.09 -25.46 22.20
C CYS A 27 -33.78 -24.12 22.89
N LYS A 28 -32.98 -24.15 23.96
CA LYS A 28 -32.65 -22.97 24.79
C LYS A 28 -31.48 -22.14 24.24
N THR A 29 -31.07 -22.36 22.99
CA THR A 29 -29.92 -21.65 22.42
C THR A 29 -30.17 -20.14 22.36
N GLU A 30 -31.34 -19.73 21.89
CA GLU A 30 -31.74 -18.32 21.81
C GLU A 30 -31.80 -17.66 23.20
N GLU A 31 -32.52 -18.26 24.15
CA GLU A 31 -32.59 -17.76 25.53
C GLU A 31 -31.20 -17.59 26.18
N ASN A 32 -30.27 -18.50 25.90
CA ASN A 32 -28.92 -18.43 26.44
C ASN A 32 -28.07 -17.34 25.79
N PHE A 33 -28.33 -17.01 24.52
CA PHE A 33 -27.69 -15.89 23.82
C PHE A 33 -28.14 -14.55 24.40
N GLU A 34 -29.45 -14.38 24.59
CA GLU A 34 -30.03 -13.15 25.18
C GLU A 34 -29.58 -12.95 26.62
N LYS A 35 -29.59 -14.00 27.45
CA LYS A 35 -29.13 -13.92 28.85
C LYS A 35 -27.67 -13.52 28.97
N LYS A 36 -26.85 -13.85 27.98
CA LYS A 36 -25.41 -13.55 27.95
C LYS A 36 -25.07 -12.28 27.17
N GLN A 37 -26.06 -11.62 26.55
CA GLN A 37 -25.88 -10.41 25.75
C GLN A 37 -24.79 -10.54 24.66
N LEU A 38 -24.67 -11.72 24.07
CA LEU A 38 -23.58 -12.03 23.13
C LEU A 38 -23.67 -11.21 21.83
N LEU A 39 -24.89 -10.91 21.39
CA LEU A 39 -25.12 -10.16 20.15
C LEU A 39 -24.75 -8.69 20.33
N GLU A 40 -25.12 -8.10 21.47
CA GLU A 40 -24.78 -6.72 21.81
C GLU A 40 -23.27 -6.53 21.94
N ASP A 41 -22.58 -7.48 22.57
CA ASP A 41 -21.12 -7.49 22.68
C ASP A 41 -20.44 -7.60 21.31
N ASP A 42 -20.95 -8.44 20.42
CA ASP A 42 -20.42 -8.61 19.06
C ASP A 42 -20.69 -7.38 18.17
N ASP A 43 -21.85 -6.75 18.29
CA ASP A 43 -22.19 -5.51 17.57
C ASP A 43 -21.32 -4.34 18.02
N LYS A 44 -21.11 -4.20 19.34
CA LYS A 44 -20.18 -3.22 19.89
C LYS A 44 -18.76 -3.48 19.35
N ARG A 45 -18.27 -4.72 19.45
CA ARG A 45 -16.93 -5.09 18.94
C ARG A 45 -16.78 -4.83 17.45
N SER A 46 -17.81 -5.07 16.64
CA SER A 46 -17.82 -4.77 15.20
C SER A 46 -17.68 -3.28 14.91
N THR A 47 -18.29 -2.44 15.75
CA THR A 47 -18.17 -0.98 15.68
C THR A 47 -16.78 -0.51 16.08
N ASP A 48 -16.29 -0.97 17.24
CA ASP A 48 -14.97 -0.60 17.75
C ASP A 48 -13.85 -1.08 16.83
N TYR A 49 -14.00 -2.26 16.22
CA TYR A 49 -13.08 -2.79 15.21
C TYR A 49 -12.89 -1.84 14.02
N LYS A 50 -13.96 -1.19 13.54
CA LYS A 50 -13.87 -0.19 12.46
C LYS A 50 -13.11 1.06 12.92
N ALA A 51 -13.29 1.48 14.16
CA ALA A 51 -12.56 2.62 14.73
C ALA A 51 -11.07 2.29 14.87
N VAL A 52 -10.75 1.12 15.44
CA VAL A 52 -9.36 0.66 15.64
C VAL A 52 -8.63 0.48 14.31
N LYS A 53 -9.29 0.02 13.24
CA LYS A 53 -8.69 0.00 11.89
C LYS A 53 -8.19 1.38 11.43
N LYS A 54 -8.95 2.44 11.70
CA LYS A 54 -8.54 3.81 11.33
C LYS A 54 -7.31 4.23 12.12
N ILE A 55 -7.26 3.90 13.42
CA ILE A 55 -6.11 4.15 14.29
C ILE A 55 -4.86 3.45 13.74
N ILE A 56 -4.98 2.17 13.37
CA ILE A 56 -3.88 1.39 12.77
C ILE A 56 -3.46 1.98 11.41
N ASP A 57 -4.43 2.40 10.58
CA ASP A 57 -4.16 3.04 9.29
C ASP A 57 -3.38 4.35 9.44
N ASP A 58 -3.72 5.16 10.42
CA ASP A 58 -3.02 6.42 10.68
C ASP A 58 -1.57 6.17 11.13
N TYR A 59 -1.34 5.14 11.95
CA TYR A 59 0.01 4.70 12.28
C TYR A 59 0.77 4.17 11.05
N HIS A 60 0.15 3.34 10.21
CA HIS A 60 0.79 2.86 8.97
C HIS A 60 1.18 4.03 8.05
N LYS A 61 0.32 5.04 7.88
CA LYS A 61 0.66 6.24 7.08
C LYS A 61 1.87 6.96 7.66
N HIS A 62 1.91 7.18 8.96
CA HIS A 62 3.06 7.79 9.63
C HIS A 62 4.33 6.96 9.37
N TYR A 63 4.30 5.66 9.67
CA TYR A 63 5.43 4.75 9.45
C TYR A 63 5.93 4.79 8.00
N ILE A 64 5.02 4.68 7.02
CA ILE A 64 5.37 4.72 5.59
C ILE A 64 6.03 6.04 5.25
N ASN A 65 5.46 7.17 5.67
CA ASN A 65 6.01 8.49 5.36
C ASN A 65 7.40 8.68 5.96
N SER A 66 7.62 8.25 7.20
CA SER A 66 8.94 8.31 7.85
C SER A 66 9.98 7.50 7.07
N ARG A 67 9.63 6.27 6.66
CA ARG A 67 10.55 5.39 5.92
C ARG A 67 10.81 5.87 4.49
N LEU A 68 9.79 6.36 3.79
CA LEU A 68 9.97 6.92 2.45
C LEU A 68 10.83 8.19 2.45
N ALA A 69 10.76 9.01 3.50
CA ALA A 69 11.59 10.21 3.65
C ALA A 69 13.09 9.91 3.87
N GLU A 70 13.42 8.71 4.37
CA GLU A 70 14.81 8.25 4.53
C GLU A 70 15.45 7.85 3.20
N ILE A 71 14.63 7.52 2.19
CA ILE A 71 15.12 7.11 0.88
C ILE A 71 15.64 8.34 0.14
N LYS A 72 16.95 8.39 -0.08
CA LYS A 72 17.63 9.45 -0.82
C LYS A 72 18.43 8.87 -1.98
N ASN A 73 18.56 9.63 -3.05
CA ASN A 73 19.45 9.35 -4.18
C ASN A 73 19.20 7.99 -4.85
N ILE A 74 17.94 7.69 -5.19
CA ILE A 74 17.65 6.54 -6.07
C ILE A 74 18.14 6.89 -7.47
N ASP A 75 19.06 6.10 -8.00
CA ASP A 75 19.47 6.22 -9.40
C ASP A 75 18.34 5.71 -10.32
N ILE A 76 17.83 6.60 -11.15
CA ILE A 76 16.78 6.33 -12.15
C ILE A 76 17.26 6.62 -13.57
N THR A 77 18.56 6.84 -13.78
CA THR A 77 19.13 7.23 -15.07
C THR A 77 18.89 6.18 -16.15
N ASP A 78 19.28 4.93 -15.90
CA ASP A 78 19.06 3.78 -16.79
C ASP A 78 17.58 3.59 -17.15
N TYR A 79 16.70 3.81 -16.17
CA TYR A 79 15.25 3.74 -16.37
C TYR A 79 14.74 4.86 -17.27
N ALA A 80 15.17 6.10 -17.03
CA ALA A 80 14.76 7.27 -17.79
C ALA A 80 15.22 7.18 -19.25
N ASP A 81 16.47 6.76 -19.49
CA ASP A 81 17.03 6.58 -20.82
C ASP A 81 16.24 5.55 -21.63
N LEU A 82 15.92 4.41 -21.00
CA LEU A 82 15.11 3.37 -21.62
C LEU A 82 13.64 3.79 -21.77
N TYR A 83 13.13 4.61 -20.86
CA TYR A 83 11.76 5.14 -20.92
C TYR A 83 11.56 6.04 -22.15
N PHE A 84 12.49 6.96 -22.41
CA PHE A 84 12.39 7.92 -23.52
C PHE A 84 12.83 7.35 -24.89
N LYS A 85 13.43 6.16 -24.93
CA LYS A 85 13.78 5.48 -26.18
C LYS A 85 12.53 5.28 -27.07
N ALA A 86 12.55 5.85 -28.28
CA ALA A 86 11.42 5.85 -29.21
C ALA A 86 11.05 4.47 -29.77
N ASN A 87 12.06 3.65 -30.09
CA ASN A 87 11.88 2.30 -30.64
C ASN A 87 12.33 1.26 -29.60
N LYS A 88 11.36 0.59 -28.96
CA LYS A 88 11.62 -0.45 -27.96
C LYS A 88 11.43 -1.84 -28.56
N ASP A 89 12.49 -2.63 -28.55
CA ASP A 89 12.43 -4.04 -28.96
C ASP A 89 11.98 -4.97 -27.82
N LEU A 90 11.95 -6.28 -28.07
CA LEU A 90 11.58 -7.26 -27.04
C LEU A 90 12.59 -7.32 -25.88
N LYS A 91 13.87 -7.03 -26.15
CA LYS A 91 14.93 -7.04 -25.15
C LYS A 91 14.83 -5.80 -24.24
N ASP A 92 14.47 -4.65 -24.80
CA ASP A 92 14.20 -3.41 -24.09
C ASP A 92 13.03 -3.58 -23.13
N LYS A 93 11.92 -4.21 -23.56
CA LYS A 93 10.77 -4.48 -22.67
C LYS A 93 11.16 -5.37 -21.48
N LYS A 94 12.00 -6.37 -21.73
CA LYS A 94 12.51 -7.25 -20.66
C LYS A 94 13.43 -6.49 -19.70
N THR A 95 14.32 -5.66 -20.23
CA THR A 95 15.25 -4.83 -19.45
C THR A 95 14.49 -3.81 -18.60
N MET A 96 13.45 -3.18 -19.18
CA MET A 96 12.55 -2.27 -18.48
C MET A 96 11.91 -2.94 -17.27
N LYS A 97 11.35 -4.14 -17.47
CA LYS A 97 10.75 -4.90 -16.38
C LYS A 97 11.75 -5.20 -15.25
N GLN A 98 12.99 -5.55 -15.61
CA GLN A 98 14.05 -5.82 -14.64
C GLN A 98 14.45 -4.55 -13.86
N LEU A 99 14.53 -3.40 -14.52
CA LEU A 99 14.81 -2.12 -13.87
C LEU A 99 13.67 -1.75 -12.91
N GLU A 100 12.42 -1.90 -13.33
CA GLU A 100 11.26 -1.67 -12.46
C GLU A 100 11.23 -2.61 -11.25
N ASP A 101 11.51 -3.90 -11.45
CA ASP A 101 11.63 -4.88 -10.37
C ASP A 101 12.72 -4.45 -9.36
N GLY A 102 13.87 -4.00 -9.86
CA GLY A 102 14.97 -3.49 -9.04
C GLY A 102 14.58 -2.26 -8.22
N LEU A 103 13.97 -1.25 -8.86
CA LEU A 103 13.51 -0.04 -8.19
C LEU A 103 12.41 -0.32 -7.17
N ARG A 104 11.44 -1.18 -7.50
CA ARG A 104 10.39 -1.60 -6.55
C ARG A 104 10.99 -2.29 -5.34
N LYS A 105 12.01 -3.12 -5.55
CA LYS A 105 12.71 -3.81 -4.46
C LYS A 105 13.42 -2.83 -3.52
N ILE A 106 14.05 -1.78 -4.03
CA ILE A 106 14.69 -0.75 -3.19
C ILE A 106 13.66 -0.11 -2.24
N ILE A 107 12.48 0.27 -2.76
CA ILE A 107 11.42 0.88 -1.95
C ILE A 107 10.84 -0.11 -0.94
N ALA A 108 10.53 -1.33 -1.37
CA ALA A 108 10.00 -2.37 -0.49
C ALA A 108 11.00 -2.72 0.63
N ASP A 109 12.28 -2.88 0.30
CA ASP A 109 13.35 -3.14 1.25
C ASP A 109 13.43 -2.03 2.30
N ALA A 110 13.36 -0.75 1.89
CA ALA A 110 13.40 0.39 2.81
C ALA A 110 12.22 0.37 3.80
N LEU A 111 11.05 -0.12 3.39
CA LEU A 111 9.87 -0.21 4.25
C LEU A 111 9.87 -1.44 5.17
N THR A 112 10.58 -2.51 4.80
CA THR A 112 10.44 -3.84 5.43
C THR A 112 11.67 -4.32 6.21
N LYS A 113 12.86 -3.74 5.99
CA LYS A 113 14.10 -4.15 6.67
C LYS A 113 14.15 -3.82 8.16
N ASP A 114 13.35 -2.87 8.62
CA ASP A 114 13.33 -2.45 10.02
C ASP A 114 12.66 -3.50 10.92
N ASP A 115 13.19 -3.70 12.13
CA ASP A 115 12.65 -4.65 13.10
C ASP A 115 11.22 -4.28 13.52
N CYS A 116 10.87 -2.98 13.46
CA CYS A 116 9.52 -2.50 13.72
C CYS A 116 8.50 -3.10 12.74
N TYR A 117 8.87 -3.31 11.47
CA TYR A 117 7.97 -3.84 10.45
C TYR A 117 7.39 -5.21 10.83
N ALA A 118 8.19 -6.09 11.44
CA ALA A 118 7.69 -7.40 11.87
C ALA A 118 6.66 -7.29 13.02
N LYS A 119 6.70 -6.21 13.80
CA LYS A 119 5.85 -5.96 14.96
C LYS A 119 4.52 -5.31 14.60
N ILE A 120 4.46 -4.50 13.53
CA ILE A 120 3.23 -3.79 13.13
C ILE A 120 2.06 -4.70 12.70
N PHE A 121 2.31 -5.99 12.50
CA PHE A 121 1.30 -7.00 12.15
C PHE A 121 1.08 -8.06 13.23
N LYS A 122 1.60 -7.83 14.44
CA LYS A 122 1.54 -8.80 15.54
C LYS A 122 0.95 -8.15 16.79
N LYS A 123 0.95 -8.90 17.90
CA LYS A 123 0.41 -8.44 19.19
C LYS A 123 1.15 -7.21 19.73
N GLU A 124 2.43 -7.09 19.38
CA GLU A 124 3.32 -5.98 19.74
C GLU A 124 2.77 -4.64 19.25
N LEU A 125 2.00 -4.63 18.14
CA LEU A 125 1.29 -3.44 17.67
C LEU A 125 0.36 -2.86 18.75
N PHE A 126 -0.40 -3.72 19.44
CA PHE A 126 -1.37 -3.31 20.46
C PHE A 126 -0.76 -3.16 21.85
N SER A 127 0.28 -3.93 22.17
CA SER A 127 0.88 -3.91 23.51
C SER A 127 1.94 -2.84 23.70
N GLU A 128 2.63 -2.44 22.62
CA GLU A 128 3.79 -1.53 22.68
C GLU A 128 3.56 -0.32 21.77
N ILE A 129 3.40 -0.55 20.46
CA ILE A 129 3.52 0.49 19.43
C ILE A 129 2.39 1.53 19.49
N LEU A 130 1.12 1.10 19.38
CA LEU A 130 -0.01 2.02 19.34
C LEU A 130 -0.21 2.77 20.66
N PRO A 131 -0.07 2.14 21.86
CA PRO A 131 -0.14 2.86 23.12
C PRO A 131 0.93 3.96 23.27
N GLU A 132 2.15 3.72 22.79
CA GLU A 132 3.25 4.70 22.80
C GLU A 132 2.99 5.83 21.79
N TYR A 133 2.56 5.50 20.58
CA TYR A 133 2.31 6.50 19.53
C TYR A 133 1.11 7.41 19.84
N PHE A 134 0.08 6.90 20.51
CA PHE A 134 -1.10 7.66 20.92
C PHE A 134 -1.08 7.98 22.41
N ASP A 135 0.08 8.35 22.97
CA ASP A 135 0.25 8.55 24.41
C ASP A 135 -0.76 9.57 25.00
N GLU A 136 -1.01 10.63 24.23
CA GLU A 136 -1.86 11.76 24.60
C GLU A 136 -3.36 11.53 24.36
N ASP A 137 -3.75 10.54 23.54
CA ASP A 137 -5.15 10.28 23.17
C ASP A 137 -5.75 9.11 23.98
N GLN A 138 -6.28 9.45 25.15
CA GLN A 138 -6.83 8.47 26.09
C GLN A 138 -8.00 7.65 25.50
N ASN A 139 -8.80 8.26 24.62
CA ASN A 139 -9.92 7.57 23.98
C ASN A 139 -9.41 6.47 23.02
N LYS A 140 -8.39 6.77 22.22
CA LYS A 140 -7.76 5.77 21.35
C LYS A 140 -7.09 4.67 22.15
N LYS A 141 -6.38 5.02 23.23
CA LYS A 141 -5.75 4.04 24.11
C LYS A 141 -6.74 3.05 24.71
N GLN A 142 -7.90 3.55 25.17
CA GLN A 142 -8.95 2.69 25.69
C GLN A 142 -9.43 1.69 24.63
N LEU A 143 -9.74 2.16 23.42
CA LEU A 143 -10.14 1.29 22.31
C LEU A 143 -9.05 0.26 21.92
N ILE A 144 -7.78 0.67 21.89
CA ILE A 144 -6.65 -0.24 21.64
C ILE A 144 -6.57 -1.33 22.71
N SER A 145 -6.79 -0.96 23.98
CA SER A 145 -6.69 -1.88 25.12
C SER A 145 -7.74 -3.00 25.08
N GLU A 146 -8.94 -2.71 24.58
CA GLU A 146 -10.04 -3.69 24.43
C GLU A 146 -9.66 -4.82 23.46
N PHE A 147 -8.77 -4.57 22.49
CA PHE A 147 -8.33 -5.54 21.49
C PHE A 147 -6.98 -6.21 21.78
N LYS A 148 -6.32 -5.90 22.90
CA LYS A 148 -4.97 -6.43 23.22
C LYS A 148 -4.90 -7.97 23.21
N ASN A 149 -5.99 -8.63 23.60
CA ASN A 149 -6.12 -10.10 23.61
C ASN A 149 -6.87 -10.67 22.38
N TRP A 150 -7.28 -9.81 21.45
CA TRP A 150 -8.14 -10.13 20.30
C TRP A 150 -7.48 -9.81 18.96
N VAL A 151 -6.15 -9.82 18.92
CA VAL A 151 -5.34 -9.44 17.74
C VAL A 151 -5.64 -10.31 16.52
N THR A 152 -6.08 -11.56 16.71
CA THR A 152 -6.46 -12.48 15.63
C THR A 152 -7.63 -11.96 14.78
N TYR A 153 -8.50 -11.10 15.34
CA TYR A 153 -9.59 -10.43 14.60
C TYR A 153 -9.07 -9.51 13.48
N PHE A 154 -7.80 -9.13 13.54
CA PHE A 154 -7.13 -8.30 12.54
C PHE A 154 -6.31 -9.10 11.53
N GLN A 155 -6.26 -10.43 11.58
CA GLN A 155 -5.38 -11.21 10.68
C GLN A 155 -5.65 -10.91 9.20
N GLY A 156 -6.90 -11.00 8.73
CA GLY A 156 -7.23 -10.65 7.34
C GLY A 156 -6.98 -9.17 7.02
N PHE A 157 -7.07 -8.28 8.01
CA PHE A 157 -6.72 -6.87 7.84
C PHE A 157 -5.20 -6.67 7.70
N PHE A 158 -4.41 -7.38 8.51
CA PHE A 158 -2.95 -7.37 8.44
C PHE A 158 -2.46 -7.95 7.12
N GLU A 159 -3.04 -9.04 6.62
CA GLU A 159 -2.73 -9.57 5.28
C GLU A 159 -2.98 -8.52 4.19
N ASN A 160 -4.12 -7.82 4.27
CA ASN A 160 -4.45 -6.74 3.33
C ASN A 160 -3.46 -5.56 3.42
N ARG A 161 -3.04 -5.17 4.62
CA ARG A 161 -2.04 -4.11 4.82
C ARG A 161 -0.64 -4.54 4.40
N ASN A 162 -0.29 -5.80 4.62
CA ASN A 162 0.98 -6.37 4.23
C ASN A 162 1.18 -6.29 2.71
N ASN A 163 0.10 -6.46 1.93
CA ASN A 163 0.12 -6.30 0.46
C ASN A 163 0.52 -4.88 -0.01
N LEU A 164 0.52 -3.86 0.86
CA LEU A 164 1.02 -2.53 0.53
C LEU A 164 2.55 -2.50 0.43
N TYR A 165 3.24 -3.39 1.15
CA TYR A 165 4.69 -3.35 1.35
C TYR A 165 5.47 -4.25 0.38
N THR A 166 4.78 -5.02 -0.47
CA THR A 166 5.43 -5.96 -1.40
C THR A 166 6.18 -5.25 -2.53
N ALA A 167 7.28 -5.87 -2.98
CA ALA A 167 8.02 -5.47 -4.19
C ALA A 167 7.37 -6.01 -5.49
N GLU A 168 6.39 -6.91 -5.36
CA GLU A 168 5.72 -7.52 -6.50
C GLU A 168 4.97 -6.49 -7.36
N GLU A 169 4.78 -6.83 -8.63
CA GLU A 169 4.03 -6.03 -9.60
C GLU A 169 2.52 -6.11 -9.34
N LYS A 170 2.09 -5.58 -8.19
CA LYS A 170 0.71 -5.53 -7.72
C LYS A 170 0.27 -4.08 -7.58
N SER A 171 -0.86 -3.72 -8.19
CA SER A 171 -1.40 -2.35 -8.17
C SER A 171 -1.73 -1.81 -6.78
N THR A 172 -1.86 -2.69 -5.78
CA THR A 172 -2.07 -2.33 -4.38
C THR A 172 -0.77 -1.93 -3.66
N ALA A 173 0.39 -2.25 -4.21
CA ALA A 173 1.68 -2.03 -3.55
C ALA A 173 2.15 -0.58 -3.67
N ILE A 174 2.77 -0.06 -2.61
CA ILE A 174 3.35 1.29 -2.57
C ILE A 174 4.50 1.39 -3.57
N ALA A 175 5.38 0.38 -3.61
CA ALA A 175 6.49 0.32 -4.54
C ALA A 175 6.00 0.38 -6.01
N TYR A 176 4.93 -0.34 -6.33
CA TYR A 176 4.29 -0.26 -7.65
C TYR A 176 3.75 1.14 -7.94
N ARG A 177 3.04 1.76 -6.99
CA ARG A 177 2.51 3.13 -7.16
C ARG A 177 3.64 4.16 -7.39
N CYS A 178 4.77 4.02 -6.71
CA CYS A 178 5.92 4.88 -6.89
C CYS A 178 6.58 4.69 -8.27
N ILE A 179 6.86 3.44 -8.66
CA ILE A 179 7.68 3.12 -9.83
C ILE A 179 6.88 3.01 -11.13
N ASN A 180 5.73 2.34 -11.11
CA ASN A 180 4.95 2.06 -12.32
C ASN A 180 3.95 3.17 -12.64
N ASP A 181 3.41 3.83 -11.61
CA ASP A 181 2.39 4.86 -11.82
C ASP A 181 2.95 6.28 -11.75
N ASN A 182 3.74 6.61 -10.71
CA ASN A 182 4.16 7.99 -10.45
C ASN A 182 5.45 8.38 -11.20
N LEU A 183 6.45 7.50 -11.26
CA LEU A 183 7.72 7.80 -11.93
C LEU A 183 7.58 8.13 -13.43
N PRO A 184 6.80 7.38 -14.25
CA PRO A 184 6.56 7.77 -15.65
C PRO A 184 5.93 9.16 -15.79
N LYS A 185 4.93 9.48 -14.95
CA LYS A 185 4.29 10.79 -14.95
C LYS A 185 5.27 11.90 -14.58
N PHE A 186 6.15 11.63 -13.62
CA PHE A 186 7.20 12.56 -13.25
C PHE A 186 8.16 12.81 -14.42
N LEU A 187 8.61 11.76 -15.12
CA LEU A 187 9.46 11.88 -16.30
C LEU A 187 8.77 12.65 -17.45
N ASP A 188 7.49 12.39 -17.71
CA ASP A 188 6.71 13.12 -18.71
C ASP A 188 6.57 14.60 -18.34
N ASN A 189 6.37 14.91 -17.05
CA ASN A 189 6.35 16.29 -16.54
C ASN A 189 7.71 16.98 -16.74
N CYS A 190 8.82 16.30 -16.45
CA CYS A 190 10.17 16.82 -16.69
C CYS A 190 10.41 17.13 -18.18
N ARG A 191 10.00 16.23 -19.07
CA ARG A 191 10.10 16.44 -20.53
C ARG A 191 9.25 17.62 -20.98
N SER A 192 8.02 17.72 -20.51
CA SER A 192 7.10 18.81 -20.84
C SER A 192 7.64 20.15 -20.35
N TYR A 193 8.15 20.20 -19.11
CA TYR A 193 8.78 21.37 -18.55
C TYR A 193 9.99 21.83 -19.37
N ARG A 194 10.83 20.90 -19.82
CA ARG A 194 11.99 21.22 -20.69
C ARG A 194 11.55 21.87 -22.00
N MET A 195 10.54 21.32 -22.67
CA MET A 195 10.01 21.89 -23.91
C MET A 195 9.43 23.30 -23.71
N ILE A 196 8.71 23.52 -22.60
CA ILE A 196 8.17 24.83 -22.25
C ILE A 196 9.32 25.82 -21.98
N LYS A 197 10.35 25.40 -21.23
CA LYS A 197 11.53 26.21 -20.93
C LYS A 197 12.27 26.64 -22.19
N GLU A 198 12.38 25.77 -23.19
CA GLU A 198 13.03 26.08 -24.47
C GLU A 198 12.19 27.01 -25.36
N ALA A 199 10.86 27.05 -25.18
CA ALA A 199 9.94 27.85 -25.99
C ALA A 199 9.62 29.24 -25.40
N LEU A 200 9.82 29.44 -24.09
CA LEU A 200 9.47 30.68 -23.39
C LEU A 200 10.64 31.65 -23.25
N SER A 201 10.32 32.94 -23.12
CA SER A 201 11.30 33.98 -22.78
C SER A 201 11.68 33.91 -21.29
N GLN A 202 12.87 34.42 -20.93
CA GLN A 202 13.33 34.41 -19.54
C GLN A 202 12.37 35.14 -18.59
N SER A 203 11.72 36.22 -19.04
CA SER A 203 10.73 36.96 -18.24
C SER A 203 9.47 36.15 -17.94
N ASP A 204 9.02 35.31 -18.87
CA ASP A 204 7.85 34.43 -18.65
C ASP A 204 8.20 33.29 -17.68
N LEU A 205 9.45 32.79 -17.76
CA LEU A 205 9.97 31.78 -16.84
C LEU A 205 10.11 32.30 -15.42
N ASP A 206 10.50 33.57 -15.24
CA ASP A 206 10.64 34.17 -13.91
C ASP A 206 9.27 34.31 -13.22
N VAL A 207 8.22 34.69 -13.96
CA VAL A 207 6.82 34.73 -13.46
C VAL A 207 6.31 33.32 -13.11
N LEU A 208 6.57 32.33 -13.97
CA LEU A 208 6.22 30.93 -13.72
C LEU A 208 6.98 30.37 -12.51
N SER A 209 8.27 30.67 -12.36
CA SER A 209 9.10 30.19 -11.26
C SER A 209 8.63 30.73 -9.91
N HIS A 210 8.29 32.03 -9.82
CA HIS A 210 7.71 32.61 -8.61
C HIS A 210 6.40 31.93 -8.19
N THR A 211 5.62 31.45 -9.16
CA THR A 211 4.38 30.71 -8.93
C THR A 211 4.67 29.25 -8.51
N LEU A 212 5.65 28.61 -9.15
CA LEU A 212 5.98 27.19 -8.99
C LEU A 212 6.94 26.87 -7.83
N THR A 213 7.69 27.84 -7.30
CA THR A 213 8.62 27.63 -6.17
C THR A 213 7.91 27.13 -4.91
N SER A 214 6.59 27.35 -4.80
CA SER A 214 5.75 26.78 -3.74
C SER A 214 5.34 25.31 -3.96
N VAL A 215 5.42 24.79 -5.19
CA VAL A 215 4.91 23.46 -5.61
C VAL A 215 6.03 22.49 -5.98
N LEU A 216 7.17 23.01 -6.45
CA LEU A 216 8.32 22.23 -6.91
C LEU A 216 9.56 22.71 -6.13
N SER A 217 9.89 22.06 -5.02
CA SER A 217 11.20 22.23 -4.37
C SER A 217 12.29 21.76 -5.33
N LEU A 218 12.81 22.74 -6.08
CA LEU A 218 13.78 22.61 -7.16
C LEU A 218 15.13 22.01 -6.75
N GLU A 219 15.42 21.87 -5.44
CA GLU A 219 16.66 21.27 -4.96
C GLU A 219 16.84 19.81 -5.40
N GLY A 220 15.75 19.05 -5.57
CA GLY A 220 15.82 17.68 -6.06
C GLY A 220 16.02 17.57 -7.58
N ILE A 221 15.35 18.43 -8.34
CA ILE A 221 15.26 18.33 -9.81
C ILE A 221 16.49 18.93 -10.49
N ILE A 222 17.06 20.01 -9.94
CA ILE A 222 18.24 20.67 -10.52
C ILE A 222 19.46 19.73 -10.49
N SER A 223 19.57 18.84 -9.49
CA SER A 223 20.69 17.90 -9.39
C SER A 223 20.67 16.75 -10.40
N MET A 224 19.53 16.46 -11.04
CA MET A 224 19.41 15.41 -12.07
C MET A 224 19.44 15.95 -13.51
N ILE A 225 19.39 17.27 -13.69
CA ILE A 225 19.32 17.93 -15.01
C ILE A 225 20.67 18.59 -15.39
N LEU A 226 21.59 18.75 -14.44
CA LEU A 226 22.99 19.15 -14.67
C LEU A 226 23.90 17.92 -14.67
#